data_AF-A0A538EQ39-F1
#
_entry.id   AF-A0A538EQ39-F1
#
_cell.length_a   1.000
_cell.length_b   1.000
_cell.length_c   1.000
_cell.angle_alpha   90.00
_cell.angle_beta   90.00
_cell.angle_gamma   90.00
#
_symmetry.space_group_name_H-M   'P 1'
#
loop_
_entity.id
_entity.type
_entity.pdbx_description
1 polymer ?
#
loop_
_entity_poly.entity_id
_entity_poly.type
_entity_poly.pdbx_seq_one_letter_code
_entity_poly.pdbx_strand_id
1 'polypeptide(L)'
;METGRTLRESSLRVTGWRAWVVTDTAEGPRLGSVLHDLLWQPGGPVVAECRRDDDPFATPIGPHPVPAAECNCGFHAVRDPVDALSYARGRDEPGTVCRILGEVVVWGHVLETEAGWRASHAYPARLYVPDAEIAAALATYSVPVCGSPSSQTCTATPSPSELRSRIWRIAAPS
;
A
#
# COMPACT_ATOMS: atom_id res chain seq x y z
N MET A 1 10.64 -6.94 11.64
CA MET A 1 9.64 -7.90 11.13
C MET A 1 10.36 -9.20 10.90
N GLU A 2 9.83 -10.28 11.45
CA GLU A 2 10.34 -11.62 11.13
C GLU A 2 9.89 -11.98 9.72
N THR A 3 10.79 -12.61 8.96
CA THR A 3 10.64 -12.86 7.53
C THR A 3 9.42 -13.76 7.21
N GLY A 4 8.91 -14.48 8.23
CA GLY A 4 7.85 -15.49 8.12
C GLY A 4 8.29 -16.67 7.27
N ARG A 5 7.77 -17.87 7.53
CA ARG A 5 8.07 -19.00 6.63
C ARG A 5 7.47 -18.71 5.26
N THR A 6 8.28 -18.87 4.20
CA THR A 6 7.79 -18.78 2.82
C THR A 6 6.99 -20.04 2.50
N LEU A 7 5.74 -19.84 2.07
CA LEU A 7 4.80 -20.91 1.73
C LEU A 7 4.77 -21.16 0.23
N ARG A 8 4.80 -20.09 -0.57
CA ARG A 8 4.68 -20.16 -2.03
C ARG A 8 5.34 -18.97 -2.71
N GLU A 9 5.92 -19.20 -3.88
CA GLU A 9 6.40 -18.15 -4.79
C GLU A 9 5.44 -17.99 -5.98
N SER A 10 5.24 -16.75 -6.43
CA SER A 10 4.42 -16.45 -7.61
C SER A 10 4.79 -15.10 -8.23
N SER A 11 4.21 -14.81 -9.40
CA SER A 11 4.28 -13.50 -10.05
C SER A 11 2.93 -12.79 -10.18
N LEU A 12 1.90 -13.35 -9.54
CA LEU A 12 0.55 -12.81 -9.59
C LEU A 12 0.47 -11.51 -8.81
N ARG A 13 -0.41 -10.61 -9.27
CA ARG A 13 -0.81 -9.43 -8.50
C ARG A 13 -1.68 -9.88 -7.33
N VAL A 14 -1.32 -9.46 -6.13
CA VAL A 14 -2.06 -9.76 -4.91
C VAL A 14 -2.41 -8.47 -4.20
N THR A 15 -3.63 -8.37 -3.68
CA THR A 15 -4.04 -7.25 -2.84
C THR A 15 -3.99 -7.67 -1.38
N GLY A 16 -3.40 -6.83 -0.54
CA GLY A 16 -3.39 -6.99 0.92
C GLY A 16 -3.43 -5.64 1.62
N TRP A 17 -3.19 -5.62 2.91
CA TRP A 17 -3.23 -4.42 3.74
C TRP A 17 -1.83 -3.92 4.09
N ARG A 18 -1.71 -2.61 4.24
CA ARG A 18 -0.46 -1.94 4.60
C ARG A 18 -0.72 -0.67 5.40
N ALA A 19 0.22 -0.36 6.29
CA ALA A 19 0.32 0.95 6.93
C ALA A 19 1.37 1.82 6.21
N TRP A 20 1.10 3.11 6.14
CA TRP A 20 2.03 4.13 5.68
C TRP A 20 2.15 5.23 6.73
N VAL A 21 3.33 5.86 6.78
CA VAL A 21 3.44 7.22 7.34
C VAL A 21 3.01 8.20 6.25
N VAL A 22 2.35 9.28 6.63
CA VAL A 22 2.16 10.44 5.77
C VAL A 22 3.24 11.44 6.15
N THR A 23 4.14 11.73 5.22
CA THR A 23 5.28 12.63 5.41
C THR A 23 5.06 13.90 4.63
N ASP A 24 5.26 15.06 5.25
CA ASP A 24 5.22 16.33 4.54
C ASP A 24 6.50 16.54 3.71
N THR A 25 6.36 16.95 2.45
CA THR A 25 7.49 17.23 1.54
C THR A 25 7.30 18.59 0.88
N ALA A 26 8.34 19.09 0.19
CA ALA A 26 8.26 20.36 -0.53
C ALA A 26 7.15 20.34 -1.62
N GLU A 27 6.80 19.17 -2.12
CA GLU A 27 5.76 18.91 -3.11
C GLU A 27 4.42 18.46 -2.49
N GLY A 28 4.28 18.62 -1.17
CA GLY A 28 3.13 18.26 -0.36
C GLY A 28 3.17 16.84 0.22
N PRO A 29 2.13 16.42 0.97
CA PRO A 29 2.11 15.13 1.66
C PRO A 29 2.38 13.92 0.74
N ARG A 30 3.19 12.97 1.23
CA ARG A 30 3.52 11.71 0.54
C ARG A 30 3.38 10.51 1.48
N LEU A 31 3.06 9.37 0.89
CA LEU A 31 3.12 8.08 1.57
C LEU A 31 4.60 7.69 1.74
N GLY A 32 4.99 7.36 2.96
CA GLY A 32 6.31 6.86 3.31
C GLY A 32 6.25 5.45 3.87
N SER A 33 7.39 4.77 3.83
CA SER A 33 7.59 3.50 4.52
C SER A 33 7.62 3.72 6.04
N VAL A 34 6.93 2.87 6.78
CA VAL A 34 6.92 2.92 8.26
C VAL A 34 8.29 2.59 8.88
N LEU A 35 9.14 1.86 8.16
CA LEU A 35 10.40 1.30 8.69
C LEU A 35 11.66 1.83 8.03
N HIS A 36 11.54 2.52 6.89
CA HIS A 36 12.69 2.91 6.08
C HIS A 36 12.46 4.31 5.54
N ASP A 37 13.54 5.04 5.28
CA ASP A 37 13.48 6.32 4.57
C ASP A 37 13.20 6.06 3.08
N LEU A 38 11.92 5.87 2.75
CA LEU A 38 11.44 5.64 1.40
C LEU A 38 10.08 6.29 1.20
N LEU A 39 10.03 7.24 0.28
CA LEU A 39 8.81 7.88 -0.20
C LEU A 39 8.24 7.16 -1.41
N TRP A 40 6.93 7.02 -1.45
CA TRP A 40 6.19 6.46 -2.58
C TRP A 40 5.78 7.61 -3.48
N GLN A 41 6.26 7.65 -4.71
CA GLN A 41 5.88 8.70 -5.64
C GLN A 41 4.50 8.41 -6.27
N PRO A 42 3.66 9.43 -6.49
CA PRO A 42 2.41 9.26 -7.23
C PRO A 42 2.65 8.81 -8.67
N GLY A 43 1.74 8.01 -9.22
CA GLY A 43 1.73 7.66 -10.64
C GLY A 43 2.68 6.54 -11.06
N GLY A 44 3.46 5.97 -10.14
CA GLY A 44 4.37 4.87 -10.44
C GLY A 44 4.51 3.87 -9.30
N PRO A 45 4.73 2.58 -9.59
CA PRO A 45 5.00 1.60 -8.56
C PRO A 45 6.34 1.86 -7.88
N VAL A 46 6.41 1.55 -6.60
CA VAL A 46 7.70 1.45 -5.91
C VAL A 46 8.32 0.08 -6.20
N VAL A 47 9.64 0.08 -6.38
CA VAL A 47 10.44 -1.13 -6.57
C VAL A 47 11.26 -1.38 -5.30
N ALA A 48 11.24 -2.61 -4.83
CA ALA A 48 11.91 -3.00 -3.62
C ALA A 48 13.39 -3.23 -3.89
N GLU A 49 14.21 -2.77 -2.94
CA GLU A 49 15.64 -3.01 -2.90
C GLU A 49 15.98 -3.69 -1.57
N CYS A 50 17.07 -4.45 -1.55
CA CYS A 50 17.60 -4.96 -0.30
C CYS A 50 18.37 -3.83 0.40
N ARG A 51 17.83 -3.37 1.53
CA ARG A 51 18.45 -2.35 2.40
C ARG A 51 19.19 -2.96 3.59
N ARG A 52 19.62 -4.22 3.47
CA ARG A 52 20.31 -4.91 4.58
C ARG A 52 21.67 -4.26 4.87
N ASP A 53 22.32 -3.74 3.83
CA ASP A 53 23.61 -3.05 3.96
C ASP A 53 23.49 -1.66 4.61
N ASP A 54 22.27 -1.12 4.76
CA ASP A 54 22.02 0.12 5.50
C ASP A 54 22.08 -0.08 7.03
N ASP A 55 21.94 -1.33 7.51
CA ASP A 55 22.05 -1.68 8.93
C ASP A 55 23.47 -2.17 9.24
N PRO A 56 24.29 -1.38 9.98
CA PRO A 56 25.67 -1.74 10.29
C PRO A 56 25.80 -2.97 11.21
N PHE A 57 24.69 -3.42 11.84
CA PHE A 57 24.66 -4.59 12.70
C PHE A 57 24.11 -5.84 11.99
N ALA A 58 23.61 -5.70 10.75
CA ALA A 58 23.09 -6.84 10.01
C ALA A 58 24.24 -7.69 9.43
N THR A 59 24.08 -9.02 9.50
CA THR A 59 24.97 -9.94 8.78
C THR A 59 24.90 -9.65 7.28
N PRO A 60 26.04 -9.40 6.60
CA PRO A 60 26.05 -9.21 5.15
C PRO A 60 25.49 -10.43 4.42
N ILE A 61 24.76 -10.17 3.35
CA ILE A 61 24.24 -11.21 2.46
C ILE A 61 24.73 -10.90 1.05
N GLY A 62 25.14 -11.94 0.31
CA GLY A 62 25.52 -11.77 -1.10
C GLY A 62 24.31 -11.35 -1.95
N PRO A 63 24.54 -10.99 -3.23
CA PRO A 63 23.47 -10.65 -4.16
C PRO A 63 22.38 -11.73 -4.19
N HIS A 64 21.12 -11.31 -4.07
CA HIS A 64 19.97 -12.22 -4.03
C HIS A 64 18.75 -11.57 -4.71
N PRO A 65 17.75 -12.36 -5.15
CA PRO A 65 16.49 -11.81 -5.64
C PRO A 65 15.78 -11.00 -4.55
N VAL A 66 15.02 -9.98 -4.93
CA VAL A 66 14.23 -9.17 -3.99
C VAL A 66 12.74 -9.40 -4.26
N PRO A 67 11.95 -9.87 -3.28
CA PRO A 67 12.37 -10.37 -1.96
C PRO A 67 13.13 -11.70 -2.05
N ALA A 68 13.88 -12.07 -1.01
CA ALA A 68 14.42 -13.43 -0.85
C ALA A 68 13.73 -14.12 0.34
N ALA A 69 13.64 -15.46 0.30
CA ALA A 69 13.01 -16.25 1.35
C ALA A 69 13.63 -15.97 2.74
N GLU A 70 14.97 -15.88 2.80
CA GLU A 70 15.77 -15.71 4.03
C GLU A 70 16.11 -14.24 4.36
N CYS A 71 15.60 -13.28 3.60
CA CYS A 71 15.89 -11.85 3.79
C CYS A 71 14.60 -11.06 3.92
N ASN A 72 14.50 -10.15 4.89
CA ASN A 72 13.28 -9.38 5.15
C ASN A 72 12.99 -8.25 4.12
N CYS A 73 13.76 -8.18 3.03
CA CYS A 73 13.54 -7.25 1.93
C CYS A 73 12.21 -7.49 1.21
N GLY A 74 11.78 -6.51 0.41
CA GLY A 74 10.48 -6.51 -0.26
C GLY A 74 9.43 -5.65 0.43
N PHE A 75 8.37 -5.34 -0.31
CA PHE A 75 7.19 -4.69 0.25
C PHE A 75 6.26 -5.72 0.87
N HIS A 76 5.97 -5.52 2.15
CA HIS A 76 5.04 -6.35 2.91
C HIS A 76 3.60 -5.88 2.71
N ALA A 77 2.71 -6.85 2.52
CA ALA A 77 1.26 -6.71 2.54
C ALA A 77 0.69 -7.84 3.41
N VAL A 78 -0.13 -7.50 4.40
CA VAL A 78 -0.74 -8.49 5.32
C VAL A 78 -2.16 -8.85 4.87
N ARG A 79 -2.70 -9.93 5.41
CA ARG A 79 -4.02 -10.44 5.00
C ARG A 79 -5.16 -9.64 5.62
N ASP A 80 -5.04 -9.30 6.90
CA ASP A 80 -6.08 -8.63 7.67
C ASP A 80 -5.66 -7.19 8.01
N PRO A 81 -6.58 -6.20 7.95
CA PRO A 81 -6.29 -4.84 8.40
C PRO A 81 -5.84 -4.75 9.86
N VAL A 82 -6.26 -5.67 10.72
CA VAL A 82 -5.84 -5.75 12.13
C VAL A 82 -4.35 -6.03 12.25
N ASP A 83 -3.79 -6.85 11.37
CA ASP A 83 -2.35 -7.10 11.36
C ASP A 83 -1.58 -5.84 10.92
N ALA A 84 -2.16 -5.06 10.01
CA ALA A 84 -1.57 -3.80 9.54
C ALA A 84 -1.60 -2.70 10.62
N LEU A 85 -2.60 -2.71 11.51
CA LEU A 85 -2.73 -1.77 12.63
C LEU A 85 -1.54 -1.83 13.58
N SER A 86 -0.91 -2.99 13.74
CA SER A 86 0.30 -3.12 14.57
C SER A 86 1.43 -2.19 14.10
N TYR A 87 1.48 -1.87 12.81
CA TYR A 87 2.44 -0.94 12.19
C TYR A 87 1.95 0.51 12.14
N ALA A 88 0.67 0.76 12.43
CA ALA A 88 0.13 2.10 12.60
C ALA A 88 0.57 2.75 13.92
N ARG A 89 1.24 2.00 14.81
CA ARG A 89 1.86 2.51 16.04
C ARG A 89 3.38 2.45 15.92
N GLY A 90 4.06 3.59 16.01
CA GLY A 90 5.52 3.69 15.90
C GLY A 90 6.03 5.07 16.28
N ARG A 91 7.36 5.25 16.29
CA ARG A 91 7.96 6.59 16.46
C ARG A 91 7.67 7.45 15.23
N ASP A 92 7.35 8.70 15.46
CA ASP A 92 7.15 9.68 14.40
C ASP A 92 8.48 10.36 14.13
N GLU A 93 9.07 10.05 12.97
CA GLU A 93 10.25 10.76 12.47
C GLU A 93 9.87 12.21 12.13
N PRO A 94 10.83 13.16 12.15
CA PRO A 94 10.57 14.55 11.77
C PRO A 94 9.85 14.64 10.41
N GLY A 95 8.75 15.40 10.35
CA GLY A 95 7.93 15.52 9.14
C GLY A 95 6.83 14.46 8.99
N THR A 96 6.73 13.49 9.90
CA THR A 96 5.57 12.59 9.97
C THR A 96 4.35 13.37 10.44
N VAL A 97 3.34 13.49 9.58
CA VAL A 97 2.05 14.15 9.87
C VAL A 97 1.13 13.19 10.61
N CYS A 98 0.96 11.98 10.07
CA CYS A 98 0.13 10.94 10.66
C CYS A 98 0.49 9.57 10.09
N ARG A 99 -0.22 8.54 10.55
CA ARG A 99 -0.14 7.16 10.02
C ARG A 99 -1.52 6.76 9.53
N ILE A 100 -1.56 6.11 8.36
CA ILE A 100 -2.79 5.67 7.72
C ILE A 100 -2.72 4.20 7.33
N LEU A 101 -3.89 3.62 7.09
CA LEU A 101 -4.04 2.27 6.55
C LEU A 101 -4.62 2.31 5.15
N GLY A 102 -4.44 1.21 4.44
CA GLY A 102 -5.01 1.04 3.13
C GLY A 102 -4.71 -0.32 2.55
N GLU A 103 -5.34 -0.55 1.40
CA GLU A 103 -5.06 -1.70 0.57
C GLU A 103 -3.87 -1.37 -0.34
N VAL A 104 -3.03 -2.36 -0.59
CA VAL A 104 -1.88 -2.28 -1.48
C VAL A 104 -1.95 -3.44 -2.46
N VAL A 105 -1.67 -3.17 -3.74
CA VAL A 105 -1.39 -4.23 -4.70
C VAL A 105 0.10 -4.48 -4.72
N VAL A 106 0.51 -5.74 -4.63
CA VAL A 106 1.91 -6.19 -4.69
C VAL A 106 2.12 -7.18 -5.83
N TRP A 107 3.27 -7.14 -6.51
CA TRP A 107 3.54 -7.98 -7.68
C TRP A 107 5.03 -8.10 -8.07
N GLY A 108 5.29 -8.74 -9.22
CA GLY A 108 6.61 -9.00 -9.78
C GLY A 108 7.12 -10.34 -9.28
N HIS A 109 8.15 -10.35 -8.44
CA HIS A 109 8.47 -11.51 -7.60
C HIS A 109 7.71 -11.41 -6.28
N VAL A 110 6.82 -12.38 -6.00
CA VAL A 110 5.96 -12.41 -4.80
C VAL A 110 6.20 -13.68 -4.00
N LEU A 111 6.51 -13.51 -2.72
CA LEU A 111 6.59 -14.58 -1.74
C LEU A 111 5.38 -14.50 -0.82
N GLU A 112 4.53 -15.52 -0.85
CA GLU A 112 3.50 -15.75 0.15
C GLU A 112 4.15 -16.31 1.42
N THR A 113 3.83 -15.71 2.55
CA THR A 113 4.26 -16.11 3.88
C THR A 113 3.05 -16.37 4.78
N GLU A 114 3.30 -16.89 5.97
CA GLU A 114 2.27 -17.09 6.99
C GLU A 114 1.55 -15.77 7.34
N ALA A 115 2.28 -14.65 7.36
CA ALA A 115 1.76 -13.33 7.72
C ALA A 115 1.14 -12.55 6.53
N GLY A 116 1.25 -13.05 5.29
CA GLY A 116 0.75 -12.36 4.10
C GLY A 116 1.68 -12.53 2.91
N TRP A 117 2.16 -11.43 2.34
CA TRP A 117 2.99 -11.42 1.15
C TRP A 117 4.13 -10.42 1.24
N ARG A 118 5.23 -10.77 0.59
CA ARG A 118 6.34 -9.86 0.30
C ARG A 118 6.53 -9.81 -1.19
N ALA A 119 6.77 -8.62 -1.76
CA ALA A 119 6.97 -8.51 -3.20
C ALA A 119 8.00 -7.47 -3.63
N SER A 120 8.46 -7.64 -4.86
CA SER A 120 9.39 -6.72 -5.54
C SER A 120 8.76 -5.38 -5.93
N HIS A 121 7.44 -5.33 -6.15
CA HIS A 121 6.73 -4.13 -6.57
C HIS A 121 5.50 -3.91 -5.71
N ALA A 122 5.15 -2.66 -5.48
CA ALA A 122 3.91 -2.30 -4.81
C ALA A 122 3.36 -0.95 -5.28
N TYR A 123 2.04 -0.78 -5.17
CA TYR A 123 1.35 0.50 -5.32
C TYR A 123 0.06 0.50 -4.48
N PRO A 124 -0.33 1.63 -3.84
CA PRO A 124 -1.59 1.68 -3.12
C PRO A 124 -2.76 1.31 -4.04
N ALA A 125 -3.75 0.63 -3.48
CA ALA A 125 -5.00 0.28 -4.14
C ALA A 125 -6.17 1.11 -3.60
N ARG A 126 -6.12 1.45 -2.30
CA ARG A 126 -7.11 2.26 -1.58
C ARG A 126 -6.49 2.80 -0.30
N LEU A 127 -6.84 4.02 0.09
CA LEU A 127 -6.36 4.66 1.31
C LEU A 127 -7.53 4.98 2.25
N TYR A 128 -7.33 4.80 3.56
CA TYR A 128 -8.28 5.20 4.60
C TYR A 128 -7.66 6.31 5.43
N VAL A 129 -8.17 7.53 5.24
CA VAL A 129 -7.59 8.76 5.79
C VAL A 129 -8.70 9.50 6.55
N PRO A 130 -8.59 9.67 7.88
CA PRO A 130 -9.64 10.32 8.66
C PRO A 130 -9.69 11.84 8.44
N ASP A 131 -8.56 12.46 8.12
CA ASP A 131 -8.45 13.90 7.88
C ASP A 131 -8.73 14.25 6.42
N ALA A 132 -9.63 15.22 6.19
CA ALA A 132 -10.09 15.57 4.85
C ALA A 132 -9.05 16.34 4.02
N GLU A 133 -8.19 17.15 4.66
CA GLU A 133 -7.13 17.90 3.96
C GLU A 133 -6.03 16.95 3.51
N ILE A 134 -5.62 16.02 4.37
CA ILE A 134 -4.68 14.95 4.02
C ILE A 134 -5.28 14.06 2.94
N ALA A 135 -6.57 13.72 3.03
CA ALA A 135 -7.25 12.92 2.01
C ALA A 135 -7.22 13.59 0.64
N ALA A 136 -7.48 14.90 0.58
CA ALA A 136 -7.41 15.68 -0.65
C ALA A 136 -5.98 15.73 -1.21
N ALA A 137 -4.96 15.92 -0.36
CA ALA A 137 -3.57 15.92 -0.78
C ALA A 137 -3.14 14.56 -1.37
N LEU A 138 -3.57 13.45 -0.76
CA LEU A 138 -3.25 12.10 -1.21
C LEU A 138 -4.07 11.64 -2.44
N ALA A 139 -5.01 12.44 -2.93
CA ALA A 139 -5.73 12.14 -4.17
C ALA A 139 -4.80 12.06 -5.40
N THR A 140 -3.60 12.64 -5.33
CA THR A 140 -2.56 12.54 -6.37
C THR A 140 -2.19 11.09 -6.74
N TYR A 141 -2.32 10.13 -5.80
CA TYR A 141 -2.06 8.71 -6.07
C TYR A 141 -3.07 8.08 -7.02
N SER A 142 -4.16 8.77 -7.37
CA SER A 142 -5.19 8.29 -8.30
C SER A 142 -5.81 6.96 -7.86
N VAL A 143 -5.94 6.77 -6.55
CA VAL A 143 -6.61 5.64 -5.90
C VAL A 143 -7.78 6.15 -5.07
N PRO A 144 -8.80 5.33 -4.79
CA PRO A 144 -9.86 5.71 -3.87
C PRO A 144 -9.29 6.10 -2.49
N VAL A 145 -9.65 7.29 -2.03
CA VAL A 145 -9.34 7.78 -0.67
C VAL A 145 -10.66 7.86 0.10
N CYS A 146 -10.78 7.03 1.11
CA CYS A 146 -11.96 6.90 1.93
C CYS A 146 -11.73 7.59 3.28
N GLY A 147 -12.79 8.18 3.85
CA GLY A 147 -12.79 8.53 5.26
C GLY A 147 -12.64 7.28 6.15
N SER A 148 -12.47 7.49 7.45
CA SER A 148 -12.53 6.41 8.45
C SER A 148 -13.66 5.39 8.13
N PRO A 149 -13.43 4.07 8.23
CA PRO A 149 -14.45 3.05 7.97
C PRO A 149 -15.68 3.12 8.90
N SER A 150 -15.68 4.03 9.90
CA SER A 150 -16.88 4.39 10.67
C SER A 150 -17.90 5.23 9.90
N SER A 151 -17.53 5.77 8.72
CA SER A 151 -18.47 6.45 7.82
C SER A 151 -19.01 5.44 6.82
N GLN A 152 -20.31 5.16 6.90
CA GLN A 152 -21.07 4.19 6.09
C GLN A 152 -21.07 4.43 4.56
N THR A 153 -20.09 5.13 4.00
CA THR A 153 -20.13 5.64 2.61
C THR A 153 -19.31 4.81 1.63
N CYS A 154 -18.53 3.82 2.08
CA CYS A 154 -17.60 3.08 1.22
C CYS A 154 -18.05 1.64 0.91
N THR A 155 -19.36 1.45 0.69
CA THR A 155 -19.93 0.26 0.04
C THR A 155 -20.77 0.68 -1.17
N ALA A 156 -20.14 1.36 -2.12
CA ALA A 156 -20.73 1.55 -3.44
C ALA A 156 -19.79 0.97 -4.50
N THR A 157 -19.94 -0.33 -4.74
CA THR A 157 -19.61 -0.91 -6.05
C THR A 157 -20.71 -0.42 -7.01
N PRO A 158 -20.42 0.38 -8.05
CA PRO A 158 -21.44 0.64 -9.05
C PRO A 158 -21.80 -0.68 -9.74
N SER A 159 -23.04 -1.13 -9.53
CA SER A 159 -23.59 -2.29 -10.23
C SER A 159 -23.58 -2.01 -11.75
N PRO A 160 -23.18 -2.98 -12.59
CA PRO A 160 -23.23 -2.87 -14.05
C PRO A 160 -24.63 -2.55 -14.62
N SER A 161 -25.69 -2.67 -13.82
CA SER A 161 -27.07 -2.33 -14.20
C SER A 161 -27.35 -0.84 -14.31
N GLU A 162 -26.60 0.02 -13.60
CA GLU A 162 -26.83 1.48 -13.61
C GLU A 162 -26.35 2.14 -14.92
N LEU A 163 -25.38 1.53 -15.61
CA LEU A 163 -24.84 2.06 -16.87
C LEU A 163 -25.82 1.90 -18.06
N ARG A 164 -26.76 0.95 -17.99
CA ARG A 164 -27.71 0.67 -19.08
C ARG A 164 -28.96 1.56 -19.06
N SER A 165 -29.28 2.21 -17.94
CA SER A 165 -30.47 3.07 -17.83
C SER A 165 -30.28 4.48 -18.41
N ARG A 166 -29.04 4.95 -18.55
CA ARG A 166 -28.75 6.31 -19.10
C ARG A 166 -28.73 6.38 -20.62
N ILE A 167 -28.54 5.26 -21.31
CA ILE A 167 -28.36 5.25 -22.78
C ILE A 167 -29.70 5.23 -23.53
N TRP A 168 -30.81 4.82 -22.91
CA TRP A 168 -32.11 4.69 -23.59
C TRP A 168 -33.02 5.93 -23.54
N ARG A 169 -32.58 7.05 -22.95
CA ARG A 169 -33.41 8.26 -22.81
C ARG A 169 -33.21 9.33 -23.90
N ILE A 170 -32.44 9.08 -24.95
CA ILE A 170 -32.09 10.09 -25.98
C ILE A 170 -32.57 9.70 -27.40
N ALA A 171 -33.62 8.89 -27.53
CA ALA A 171 -34.19 8.62 -28.87
C ALA A 171 -35.71 8.73 -28.88
N ALA A 172 -36.20 9.96 -29.04
CA ALA A 172 -37.48 10.23 -29.67
C ALA A 172 -37.39 11.56 -30.43
N PRO A 173 -37.54 11.57 -31.76
CA PRO A 173 -38.04 12.71 -32.48
C PRO A 173 -39.53 12.52 -32.85
N SER A 174 -40.17 13.67 -32.95
CA SER A 174 -41.61 13.98 -33.05
C SER A 174 -42.34 13.43 -34.27
#